data_AF-A0A1S1K6C6-F1
#
_entry.id   AF-A0A1S1K6C6-F1
#
_cell.length_a   1.000
_cell.length_b   1.000
_cell.length_c   1.000
_cell.angle_alpha   90.00
_cell.angle_beta   90.00
_cell.angle_gamma   90.00
#
_symmetry.space_group_name_H-M   'P 1'
#
loop_
_entity.id
_entity.type
_entity.pdbx_description
1 polymer ?
#
loop_
_entity_poly.entity_id
_entity_poly.type
_entity_poly.pdbx_seq_one_letter_code
_entity_poly.pdbx_strand_id
1 'polypeptide(L)' 'MAVTSVDLDPELIERARALTGERSNRAVLDLALRRLIASKQKGAMIDGIGGLADLPAELGAPVISPDTTETS' A
#
# COMPACT_ATOMS: atom_id res chain seq x y z
N MET A 1 -6.11 -14.16 -19.81
CA MET A 1 -6.50 -13.73 -18.45
C MET A 1 -7.79 -14.42 -18.09
N ALA A 2 -7.85 -15.10 -16.94
CA ALA A 2 -9.11 -15.69 -16.45
C ALA A 2 -10.08 -14.56 -16.08
N VAL A 3 -11.30 -14.62 -16.60
CA VAL A 3 -12.40 -13.72 -16.22
C VAL A 3 -13.23 -14.48 -15.20
N THR A 4 -13.23 -14.00 -13.96
CA THR A 4 -14.06 -14.54 -12.88
C THR A 4 -15.33 -13.70 -12.79
N SER A 5 -16.50 -14.34 -12.82
CA SER A 5 -17.77 -13.67 -12.54
C SER A 5 -17.91 -13.49 -11.03
N VAL A 6 -18.22 -12.27 -10.60
CA VAL A 6 -18.45 -11.92 -9.19
C VAL A 6 -19.74 -11.12 -9.14
N ASP A 7 -20.70 -11.62 -8.36
CA ASP A 7 -21.92 -10.88 -8.10
C ASP A 7 -21.63 -9.71 -7.16
N LEU A 8 -22.10 -8.53 -7.55
CA LEU A 8 -21.85 -7.31 -6.82
C LEU A 8 -23.07 -6.41 -6.94
N ASP A 9 -23.38 -5.72 -5.85
CA ASP A 9 -24.45 -4.74 -5.82
C ASP A 9 -24.19 -3.64 -6.89
N PRO A 10 -25.10 -3.47 -7.88
CA PRO A 10 -24.95 -2.47 -8.92
C PRO A 10 -24.81 -1.05 -8.36
N GLU A 11 -25.54 -0.72 -7.29
CA GLU A 11 -25.50 0.61 -6.68
C GLU A 11 -24.14 0.90 -6.04
N LEU A 12 -23.54 -0.12 -5.41
CA LEU A 12 -22.23 -0.01 -4.78
C LEU A 12 -21.16 0.31 -5.84
N ILE A 13 -21.19 -0.40 -6.97
CA ILE A 13 -20.26 -0.19 -8.07
C ILE A 13 -20.43 1.17 -8.74
N GLU A 14 -21.66 1.65 -8.87
CA GLU A 14 -21.94 2.96 -9.43
C GLU A 14 -21.41 4.08 -8.53
N ARG A 15 -21.67 3.99 -7.21
CA ARG A 15 -21.08 4.90 -6.23
C ARG A 15 -19.56 4.85 -6.23
N ALA A 16 -18.98 3.66 -6.29
CA ALA A 16 -17.53 3.50 -6.32
C ALA A 16 -16.93 4.13 -7.58
N ARG A 17 -17.56 3.96 -8.76
CA ARG A 17 -17.13 4.64 -9.99
C ARG A 17 -17.22 6.15 -9.90
N ALA A 18 -18.31 6.68 -9.34
CA ALA A 18 -18.46 8.12 -9.16
C ALA A 18 -17.36 8.70 -8.26
N LEU A 19 -16.97 7.96 -7.21
CA LEU A 19 -15.91 8.39 -6.28
C LEU A 19 -14.49 8.24 -6.83
N THR A 20 -14.25 7.24 -7.70
CA THR A 20 -12.90 6.98 -8.23
C THR A 20 -12.67 7.59 -9.62
N GLY A 21 -13.73 7.93 -10.36
CA GLY A 21 -13.65 8.39 -11.76
C GLY A 21 -13.34 7.29 -12.76
N GLU A 22 -13.38 6.03 -12.34
CA GLU A 22 -12.96 4.88 -13.15
C GLU A 22 -13.99 4.48 -14.21
N ARG A 23 -13.50 4.09 -15.38
CA ARG A 23 -14.34 3.78 -16.55
C ARG A 23 -14.85 2.33 -16.58
N SER A 24 -14.36 1.45 -15.70
CA SER A 24 -14.75 0.04 -15.67
C SER A 24 -14.87 -0.51 -14.25
N ASN A 25 -15.81 -1.44 -14.04
CA ASN A 25 -15.97 -2.17 -12.77
C ASN A 25 -14.66 -2.82 -12.35
N ARG A 26 -13.97 -3.44 -13.32
CA ARG A 26 -12.70 -4.13 -13.11
C ARG A 26 -11.62 -3.17 -12.60
N ALA A 27 -11.52 -1.96 -13.13
CA ALA A 27 -10.56 -0.97 -12.66
C ALA A 27 -10.88 -0.49 -11.23
N VAL A 28 -12.16 -0.28 -10.92
CA VAL A 28 -12.59 0.03 -9.54
C VAL A 28 -12.22 -1.09 -8.57
N LEU A 29 -12.50 -2.34 -8.93
CA LEU A 29 -12.18 -3.52 -8.12
C LEU A 29 -10.67 -3.68 -7.92
N ASP A 30 -9.87 -3.52 -8.98
CA ASP A 30 -8.40 -3.59 -8.88
C ASP A 30 -7.85 -2.48 -7.96
N LEU A 31 -8.36 -1.25 -8.11
CA LEU A 31 -7.98 -0.13 -7.27
C LEU A 31 -8.36 -0.36 -5.79
N ALA A 32 -9.57 -0.86 -5.55
CA ALA A 32 -10.04 -1.19 -4.19
C ALA A 32 -9.15 -2.27 -3.54
N LEU A 33 -8.83 -3.34 -4.28
CA LEU A 33 -7.96 -4.40 -3.79
C LEU A 33 -6.55 -3.90 -3.49
N ARG A 34 -5.94 -3.11 -4.39
CA ARG A 34 -4.62 -2.51 -4.16
C ARG A 34 -4.62 -1.64 -2.90
N ARG A 35 -5.65 -0.80 -2.72
CA ARG A 35 -5.77 0.07 -1.54
C ARG A 35 -5.98 -0.73 -0.26
N LEU A 36 -6.76 -1.81 -0.29
CA LEU A 36 -6.96 -2.69 0.86
C LEU A 36 -5.66 -3.37 1.28
N ILE A 37 -4.92 -3.95 0.32
CA ILE A 37 -3.63 -4.59 0.57
C ILE A 37 -2.65 -3.58 1.17
N ALA A 38 -2.52 -2.41 0.54
CA ALA A 38 -1.65 -1.35 1.04
C ALA A 38 -2.06 -0.88 2.44
N SER A 39 -3.36 -0.73 2.71
CA SER A 39 -3.87 -0.36 4.03
C SER A 39 -3.52 -1.39 5.10
N LYS A 40 -3.60 -2.69 4.79
CA LYS A 40 -3.23 -3.76 5.72
C LYS A 40 -1.73 -3.87 5.93
N GLN A 41 -0.93 -3.71 4.88
CA GLN A 41 0.53 -3.67 4.97
C GLN A 41 1.03 -2.45 5.75
N LYS A 42 0.38 -1.29 5.59
CA LYS A 42 0.69 -0.09 6.38
C LYS A 42 0.44 -0.29 7.88
N GLY A 43 -0.62 -1.02 8.25
CA GLY A 43 -0.86 -1.40 9.65
C GLY A 43 0.30 -2.20 10.22
N ALA A 44 0.72 -3.26 9.50
CA ALA A 44 1.88 -4.07 9.90
C ALA A 44 3.20 -3.26 9.94
N MET A 45 3.37 -2.28 9.06
CA MET A 45 4.52 -1.37 9.07
C MET A 45 4.51 -0.46 10.31
N ILE A 46 3.34 0.10 10.67
CA ILE A 46 3.18 0.95 11.86
C ILE A 46 3.43 0.13 13.14
N ASP A 47 2.87 -1.07 13.23
CA ASP A 47 3.10 -1.98 14.36
C ASP A 47 4.58 -2.37 14.46
N GLY A 48 5.25 -2.58 13.32
CA GLY A 48 6.68 -2.81 13.24
C GLY A 48 7.49 -1.64 13.81
N ILE A 49 7.21 -0.40 13.40
CA ILE A 49 7.89 0.81 13.90
C ILE A 49 7.64 1.00 15.40
N GLY A 50 6.41 0.75 15.88
CA GLY A 50 6.08 0.82 17.31
C GLY A 50 6.86 -0.18 18.18
N GLY A 51 7.39 -1.25 17.59
CA GLY A 51 8.25 -2.23 18.26
C GLY A 51 9.74 -1.87 18.29
N LEU A 52 10.18 -0.80 17.61
CA LEU A 52 11.58 -0.34 17.71
C LEU A 52 11.78 0.45 19.01
N ALA A 53 12.49 -0.14 19.97
CA ALA A 53 12.79 0.47 21.26
C ALA A 53 13.88 1.57 21.18
N ASP A 54 14.79 1.49 20.22
CA ASP A 54 15.98 2.36 20.13
C ASP A 54 15.84 3.52 19.13
N LEU A 55 14.64 3.71 18.56
CA LEU A 55 14.37 4.77 17.58
C LEU A 55 14.82 6.18 18.03
N PRO A 56 14.60 6.62 19.29
CA PRO A 56 15.04 7.94 19.75
C PRO A 56 16.57 8.12 19.74
N ALA A 57 17.32 7.04 19.97
CA ALA A 57 18.79 7.06 19.99
C ALA A 57 19.40 7.01 18.57
N GLU A 58 18.67 6.44 17.61
CA GLU A 58 19.10 6.28 16.22
C GLU A 58 18.68 7.45 15.30
N LEU A 59 17.70 8.26 15.72
CA LEU A 59 17.29 9.47 15.01
C LEU A 59 18.42 10.51 14.99
N GLY A 60 19.14 10.58 13.86
CA GLY A 60 20.30 11.45 13.67
C GLY A 60 21.65 10.75 13.80
N ALA A 61 21.67 9.42 13.96
CA ALA A 61 22.89 8.65 13.83
C ALA A 61 23.50 8.83 12.43
N PRO A 62 24.84 8.88 12.31
CA PRO A 62 25.50 9.03 11.03
C PRO A 62 25.12 7.87 10.09
N VAL A 63 24.51 8.21 8.96
CA VAL A 63 24.13 7.24 7.92
C VAL A 63 25.34 6.96 7.01
N ILE A 64 25.69 5.68 6.87
CA ILE A 64 26.70 5.24 5.91
C ILE A 64 25.97 4.94 4.59
N SER A 65 26.26 5.72 3.55
CA SER A 65 25.77 5.40 2.20
C SER A 65 26.46 4.12 1.71
N PRO A 66 25.71 3.14 1.15
CA PRO A 66 26.28 1.88 0.69
C PRO A 66 27.31 2.04 -0.43
N ASP A 67 27.39 3.22 -1.06
CA ASP A 67 28.31 3.53 -2.15
C ASP A 67 29.71 3.99 -1.69
N THR A 68 30.08 3.76 -0.42
CA THR A 68 31.40 4.16 0.12
C THR A 68 32.36 3.00 0.36
N THR A 69 32.09 1.83 -0.21
CA THR A 69 33.05 0.72 -0.28
C THR A 69 33.57 0.57 -1.70
N GLU A 70 34.39 1.52 -2.15
CA GLU A 70 35.53 1.19 -3.02
C GLU A 70 36.55 2.34 -3.12
N THR A 71 37.79 1.97 -2.81
CA THR A 71 39.07 2.46 -3.36
C THR A 71 39.99 3.29 -2.45
N SER A 72 41.06 2.59 -2.01
CA SER A 72 42.40 3.02 -1.58
C SER A 72 42.74 2.76 -0.11
#